data_AF-X1VZ51-F1
#
_entry.id   AF-X1VZ51-F1
#
_cell.length_a   1.000
_cell.length_b   1.000
_cell.length_c   1.000
_cell.angle_alpha   90.00
_cell.angle_beta   90.00
_cell.angle_gamma   90.00
#
_symmetry.space_group_name_H-M   'P 1'
#
loop_
_entity.id
_entity.type
_entity.pdbx_description
1 polymer ?
#
loop_
_entity_poly.entity_id
_entity_poly.type
_entity_poly.pdbx_seq_one_letter_code
_entity_poly.pdbx_strand_id
1 'polypeptide(L)' 'MVLLIWYGWELTDWAIKTGKVTDSMWHPVLWPAKLALPIGCSLLLMQGTADFVRDLYLAVRGRSI' A
#
# COMPACT_ATOMS: atom_id res chain seq x y z
N MET A 1 5.16 -2.72 -7.63
CA MET A 1 4.14 -2.47 -6.58
C MET A 1 4.01 -3.66 -5.65
N VAL A 2 3.94 -4.90 -6.15
CA VAL A 2 3.95 -6.12 -5.32
C VAL A 2 5.17 -6.19 -4.38
N LEU A 3 6.37 -5.85 -4.88
CA LEU A 3 7.58 -5.79 -4.05
C LEU A 3 7.48 -4.78 -2.90
N LEU A 4 6.88 -3.61 -3.13
CA LEU A 4 6.70 -2.57 -2.11
C LEU A 4 5.68 -2.97 -1.04
N ILE A 5 4.63 -3.69 -1.45
CA ILE A 5 3.66 -4.26 -0.51
C ILE A 5 4.35 -5.33 0.34
N TRP A 6 5.16 -6.21 -0.27
CA TRP A 6 5.83 -7.28 0.45
C TRP A 6 6.88 -6.75 1.44
N TYR A 7 7.77 -5.86 0.99
CA TYR A 7 8.74 -5.20 1.86
C TYR A 7 8.08 -4.33 2.93
N GLY A 8 7.00 -3.62 2.58
CA GLY A 8 6.23 -2.82 3.55
C GLY A 8 5.55 -3.68 4.62
N TRP A 9 5.06 -4.86 4.22
CA TRP A 9 4.50 -5.83 5.14
C TRP A 9 5.56 -6.40 6.09
N GLU A 10 6.71 -6.81 5.56
CA GLU A 10 7.84 -7.31 6.37
C GLU A 10 8.33 -6.25 7.37
N LEU A 11 8.44 -4.99 6.93
CA LEU A 11 8.83 -3.86 7.79
C LEU A 11 7.82 -3.60 8.90
N THR A 12 6.53 -3.78 8.60
CA THR A 12 5.44 -3.66 9.56
C THR A 12 5.49 -4.81 10.57
N ASP A 13 5.63 -6.05 10.09
CA ASP A 13 5.66 -7.25 10.92
C ASP A 13 6.86 -7.22 11.88
N TRP A 14 8.01 -6.75 11.38
CA TRP A 14 9.18 -6.46 12.20
C TRP A 14 8.89 -5.38 13.26
N ALA A 15 8.23 -4.28 12.89
CA ALA A 15 7.91 -3.21 13.83
C ALA A 15 6.91 -3.63 14.92
N ILE A 16 5.92 -4.46 14.57
CA ILE A 16 4.97 -5.05 15.51
C ILE A 16 5.70 -5.97 16.50
N LYS A 17 6.52 -6.90 15.99
CA LYS A 17 7.28 -7.86 16.82
C LYS A 17 8.27 -7.17 17.75
N THR A 18 8.87 -6.07 17.30
CA THR A 18 9.87 -5.36 18.10
C THR A 18 9.24 -4.40 19.12
N GLY A 19 7.94 -4.11 19.02
CA GLY A 19 7.24 -3.19 19.94
C GLY A 19 7.88 -1.79 20.02
N LYS A 20 8.71 -1.42 19.03
CA LYS A 20 9.52 -0.21 19.09
C LYS A 20 8.61 1.01 18.99
N VAL A 21 8.61 1.79 20.07
CA VAL A 21 8.20 3.18 20.08
C VAL A 21 9.39 4.03 19.60
N THR A 22 9.11 5.11 18.88
CA THR A 22 10.17 6.02 18.43
C THR A 22 10.84 6.64 19.66
N ASP A 23 12.14 6.90 19.58
CA ASP A 23 12.92 7.62 20.60
C ASP A 23 12.62 9.13 20.61
N SER A 24 11.34 9.47 20.43
CA SER A 24 10.81 10.82 20.38
C SER A 24 10.11 11.12 21.69
N MET A 25 10.08 12.40 22.08
CA MET A 25 9.56 12.88 23.37
C MET A 25 8.13 12.40 23.70
N TRP A 26 7.31 12.01 22.70
CA TRP A 26 5.96 11.46 22.92
C TRP A 26 5.85 9.93 22.76
N HIS A 27 6.90 9.25 22.28
CA HIS A 27 6.95 7.80 22.08
C HIS A 27 5.81 7.23 21.20
N PRO A 28 5.64 7.70 19.94
CA PRO A 28 4.66 7.10 19.04
C PRO A 28 4.99 5.65 18.79
N VAL A 29 3.95 4.82 18.75
CA VAL A 29 4.08 3.46 18.28
C VAL A 29 4.37 3.48 16.78
N LEU A 30 5.44 2.82 16.31
CA LEU A 30 5.87 2.91 14.89
C LEU A 30 5.00 2.13 13.90
N TRP A 31 4.32 1.08 14.37
CA TRP A 31 3.63 0.14 13.48
C TRP A 31 2.50 0.77 12.62
N PRO A 32 1.68 1.74 13.09
CA PRO A 32 0.62 2.33 12.28
C PRO A 32 1.17 3.11 11.08
N ALA A 33 2.28 3.84 11.27
CA ALA A 33 2.93 4.59 10.21
C ALA A 33 3.54 3.64 9.15
N LYS A 34 4.10 2.50 9.60
CA LYS A 34 4.67 1.49 8.70
C LYS A 34 3.60 0.71 7.93
N LEU A 35 2.41 0.51 8.53
CA LEU A 35 1.25 -0.07 7.85
C LEU A 35 0.68 0.79 6.73
N ALA A 36 0.80 2.11 6.83
CA ALA A 36 0.26 3.01 5.81
C ALA A 36 0.86 2.75 4.42
N LEU A 37 2.12 2.31 4.37
CA LEU A 37 2.85 2.02 3.13
C LEU A 37 2.27 0.82 2.34
N PRO A 38 2.16 -0.41 2.92
CA PRO A 38 1.53 -1.54 2.22
C PRO A 38 0.05 -1.28 1.93
N ILE A 39 -0.68 -0.60 2.82
CA ILE A 39 -2.10 -0.25 2.60
C ILE A 39 -2.25 0.68 1.40
N GLY A 40 -1.49 1.77 1.35
CA GLY A 40 -1.52 2.72 0.24
C GLY A 40 -1.11 2.07 -1.09
N CYS A 41 -0.07 1.23 -1.08
CA CYS A 41 0.33 0.49 -2.28
C CYS A 41 -0.75 -0.48 -2.76
N SER A 42 -1.46 -1.14 -1.84
CA SER A 42 -2.56 -2.05 -2.18
C SER A 42 -3.74 -1.29 -2.82
N LEU A 43 -4.11 -0.14 -2.25
CA LEU A 43 -5.14 0.74 -2.81
C LEU A 43 -4.77 1.25 -4.21
N LEU A 44 -3.51 1.62 -4.44
CA LEU A 44 -3.03 2.07 -5.75
C LEU A 44 -3.04 0.94 -6.78
N LEU A 45 -2.68 -0.28 -6.37
CA LEU A 45 -2.78 -1.45 -7.24
C LEU A 45 -4.23 -1.72 -7.67
N MET A 46 -5.18 -1.55 -6.75
CA MET A 46 -6.61 -1.68 -7.04
C MET A 46 -7.10 -0.60 -8.00
N GLN A 47 -6.71 0.66 -7.78
CA GLN A 47 -7.05 1.78 -8.68
C GLN A 47 -6.47 1.57 -10.09
N GLY A 48 -5.17 1.26 -10.19
CA GLY A 48 -4.51 1.03 -11.47
C GLY A 48 -5.09 -0.15 -12.25
N THR A 49 -5.56 -1.20 -11.56
CA THR A 49 -6.26 -2.32 -12.20
C THR A 49 -7.62 -1.89 -12.76
N ALA A 50 -8.38 -1.09 -12.02
CA ALA A 50 -9.67 -0.57 -12.48
C ALA A 50 -9.50 0.35 -13.70
N ASP A 51 -8.52 1.25 -13.67
CA ASP A 51 -8.22 2.12 -14.81
C ASP A 51 -7.74 1.32 -16.02
N PHE A 52 -6.89 0.30 -15.80
CA PHE A 52 -6.45 -0.58 -16.88
C PHE A 52 -7.62 -1.33 -17.54
N VAL A 53 -8.58 -1.83 -16.77
CA VAL A 53 -9.76 -2.50 -17.32
C VAL A 53 -10.63 -1.52 -18.11
N ARG A 54 -10.80 -0.28 -17.62
CA ARG A 54 -11.55 0.76 -18.34
C ARG A 54 -10.87 1.13 -19.65
N ASP A 55 -9.54 1.29 -19.63
CA ASP A 55 -8.75 1.60 -20.83
C ASP A 55 -8.75 0.45 -21.84
N LEU A 56 -8.70 -0.80 -21.36
CA LEU A 56 -8.83 -1.98 -22.21
C LEU A 56 -10.22 -2.06 -22.85
N TYR A 57 -11.28 -1.79 -22.08
CA TYR A 57 -12.64 -1.74 -22.60
C TYR A 57 -12.80 -0.63 -23.65
N LEU A 58 -12.22 0.55 -23.39
CA LEU A 58 -12.16 1.66 -24.35
C LEU A 58 -11.42 1.28 -25.63
N ALA A 59 -10.27 0.63 -25.53
CA ALA A 59 -9.47 0.21 -26.68
C ALA A 59 -10.19 -0.84 -27.54
N VAL A 60 -10.95 -1.74 -26.93
CA VAL A 60 -11.68 -2.81 -27.66
C VAL A 60 -13.00 -2.32 -28.23
N ARG A 61 -13.77 -1.50 -27.50
CA ARG A 61 -15.15 -1.12 -27.87
C ARG A 61 -15.28 0.30 -28.45
N GLY A 62 -14.27 1.15 -28.29
CA GLY A 62 -14.27 2.54 -28.77
C GLY A 62 -15.33 3.44 -28.13
N ARG A 63 -15.92 3.05 -27.00
CA ARG A 63 -16.99 3.81 -26.32
C ARG A 63 -16.81 3.72 -24.80
N SER A 64 -16.86 4.86 -24.10
CA SER A 64 -16.67 4.90 -22.64
C SER A 64 -17.86 4.31 -21.89
N ILE A 65 -17.56 3.56 -20.83
CA ILE A 65 -18.50 3.15 -19.77
C ILE A 65 -18.76 4.31 -18.80
#